data_AF-A0A210PSE2-F1
#
_entry.id   AF-A0A210PSE2-F1
#
_cell.length_a   1.000
_cell.length_b   1.000
_cell.length_c   1.000
_cell.angle_alpha   90.00
_cell.angle_beta   90.00
_cell.angle_gamma   90.00
#
_symmetry.space_group_name_H-M   'P 1'
#
loop_
_entity.id
_entity.type
_entity.pdbx_description
1 polymer ?
#
loop_
_entity_poly.entity_id
_entity_poly.type
_entity_poly.pdbx_seq_one_letter_code
_entity_poly.pdbx_strand_id
1 'polypeptide(L)'
;MEIDPSENDVEFTVAPYQFELILVATDAESEDITTSEEESESDSAAGNEAHVRQVDQWCDCGHCEQMPTDLECRCCCSFNLCQYKMEQDNIKCITEHEGFQVNCLNRHVLELSFYEYLDNDGPIGDEEPVHE
;
A
#
# COMPACT_ATOMS: atom_id res chain seq x y z
N MET A 1 -10.91 65.62 7.78
CA MET A 1 -10.01 64.91 6.85
C MET A 1 -10.56 63.51 6.81
N GLU A 2 -11.42 63.28 5.82
CA GLU A 2 -12.17 62.04 5.66
C GLU A 2 -11.20 60.97 5.15
N ILE A 3 -11.22 59.79 5.75
CA ILE A 3 -10.42 58.65 5.29
C ILE A 3 -11.22 58.04 4.15
N ASP A 4 -10.75 58.29 2.93
CA ASP A 4 -11.32 57.76 1.69
C ASP A 4 -11.00 56.25 1.61
N PRO A 5 -12.01 55.36 1.61
CA PRO A 5 -11.81 53.93 1.53
C PRO A 5 -11.64 53.55 0.06
N SER A 6 -10.55 53.95 -0.57
CA SER A 6 -10.19 53.40 -1.88
C SER A 6 -9.62 51.99 -1.66
N GLU A 7 -10.54 51.06 -1.47
CA GLU A 7 -10.53 49.68 -1.92
C GLU A 7 -9.21 49.27 -2.56
N ASN A 8 -8.39 48.58 -1.77
CA ASN A 8 -7.32 47.74 -2.29
C ASN A 8 -7.98 46.47 -2.85
N ASP A 9 -8.76 46.62 -3.93
CA ASP A 9 -9.29 45.51 -4.71
C ASP A 9 -8.10 44.91 -5.48
N VAL A 10 -7.41 43.98 -4.81
CA VAL A 10 -6.48 43.11 -5.51
C VAL A 10 -7.34 42.14 -6.31
N GLU A 11 -7.59 42.48 -7.57
CA GLU A 11 -8.28 41.63 -8.52
C GLU A 11 -7.45 40.34 -8.73
N PHE A 12 -7.74 39.31 -7.94
CA PHE A 12 -7.19 37.98 -8.12
C PHE A 12 -7.83 37.34 -9.34
N THR A 13 -7.25 37.62 -10.51
CA THR A 13 -7.57 36.91 -11.74
C THR A 13 -6.99 35.50 -11.66
N VAL A 14 -7.82 34.53 -11.31
CA VAL A 14 -7.48 33.11 -11.44
C VAL A 14 -7.48 32.80 -12.93
N ALA A 15 -6.30 32.71 -13.54
CA ALA A 15 -6.15 32.28 -14.91
C ALA A 15 -6.55 30.80 -15.03
N PRO A 16 -7.23 30.40 -16.12
CA PRO A 16 -7.54 28.99 -16.36
C PRO A 16 -6.23 28.19 -16.46
N TYR A 17 -6.29 26.94 -16.01
CA TYR A 17 -5.17 25.99 -16.03
C TYR A 17 -4.56 25.94 -17.45
N GLN A 18 -3.27 26.26 -17.58
CA GLN A 18 -2.60 26.45 -18.88
C GLN A 18 -1.75 25.26 -19.35
N PHE A 19 -1.87 24.10 -18.69
CA PHE A 19 -1.15 22.89 -19.10
C PHE A 19 -2.09 21.69 -19.14
N GLU A 20 -2.38 21.24 -20.36
CA GLU A 20 -2.92 19.91 -20.63
C GLU A 20 -1.76 18.96 -20.96
N LEU A 21 -1.78 17.74 -20.43
CA LEU A 21 -0.81 16.70 -20.74
C LEU A 21 -0.91 16.32 -22.23
N ILE A 22 0.17 16.47 -22.98
CA ILE A 22 0.23 16.07 -24.38
C ILE A 22 0.43 14.55 -24.42
N LEU A 23 -0.64 13.80 -24.73
CA LEU A 23 -0.51 12.39 -25.13
C LEU A 23 0.17 12.34 -26.49
N VAL A 24 1.45 11.98 -26.51
CA VAL A 24 2.16 11.66 -27.75
C VAL A 24 1.69 10.28 -28.19
N ALA A 25 0.69 10.24 -29.06
CA ALA A 25 0.34 9.04 -29.79
C ALA A 25 1.52 8.66 -30.70
N THR A 26 2.37 7.75 -30.24
CA THR A 26 3.27 7.05 -31.15
C THR A 26 2.45 5.99 -31.86
N ASP A 27 1.98 6.32 -33.06
CA ASP A 27 1.64 5.35 -34.09
C ASP A 27 2.89 4.50 -34.38
N ALA A 28 2.97 3.33 -33.76
CA ALA A 28 3.94 2.30 -34.06
C ALA A 28 3.21 0.95 -33.97
N GLU A 29 2.55 0.63 -35.08
CA GLU A 29 2.47 -0.69 -35.72
C GLU A 29 2.22 -1.89 -34.79
N SER A 30 0.98 -2.38 -34.85
CA SER A 30 0.57 -3.68 -34.35
C SER A 30 1.32 -4.80 -35.09
N GLU A 31 2.13 -5.58 -34.39
CA GLU A 31 2.54 -6.91 -34.84
C GLU A 31 2.34 -7.90 -33.68
N ASP A 32 1.38 -8.79 -33.93
CA ASP A 32 0.95 -10.00 -33.24
C ASP A 32 2.02 -10.70 -32.37
N ILE A 33 1.77 -10.77 -31.06
CA ILE A 33 2.48 -11.70 -30.18
C ILE A 33 1.52 -12.84 -29.82
N THR A 34 1.62 -13.93 -30.59
CA THR A 34 0.99 -15.20 -30.26
C THR A 34 1.57 -15.70 -28.94
N THR A 35 0.82 -15.50 -27.86
CA THR A 35 1.11 -16.12 -26.58
C THR A 35 0.61 -17.55 -26.64
N SER A 36 1.53 -18.48 -26.80
CA SER A 36 1.29 -19.91 -26.68
C SER A 36 0.88 -20.23 -25.23
N GLU A 37 -0.40 -20.56 -25.05
CA GLU A 37 -0.95 -21.15 -23.84
C GLU A 37 -0.36 -22.56 -23.67
N GLU A 38 0.61 -22.69 -22.76
CA GLU A 38 0.98 -23.99 -22.20
C GLU A 38 0.16 -24.20 -20.92
N GLU A 39 -0.99 -24.84 -21.08
CA GLU A 39 -1.79 -25.43 -20.01
C GLU A 39 -0.93 -26.45 -19.25
N SER A 40 -0.38 -26.04 -18.12
CA SER A 40 0.29 -26.95 -17.18
C SER A 40 -0.72 -27.44 -16.16
N GLU A 41 -1.48 -28.44 -16.57
CA GLU A 41 -2.37 -29.23 -15.73
C GLU A 41 -1.59 -29.86 -14.57
N SER A 42 -1.85 -29.33 -13.39
CA SER A 42 -1.49 -29.88 -12.09
C SER A 42 -2.19 -31.22 -11.86
N ASP A 43 -1.45 -32.30 -11.63
CA ASP A 43 -1.81 -33.21 -10.53
C ASP A 43 -0.63 -34.04 -10.04
N SER A 44 -0.12 -33.67 -8.88
CA SER A 44 0.56 -34.62 -8.00
C SER A 44 0.10 -34.32 -6.59
N ALA A 45 -1.12 -34.74 -6.29
CA ALA A 45 -1.61 -35.05 -4.96
C ALA A 45 -0.76 -36.15 -4.30
N ALA A 46 0.51 -35.85 -4.01
CA ALA A 46 1.25 -36.52 -2.97
C ALA A 46 0.94 -35.77 -1.68
N GLY A 47 0.04 -36.33 -0.88
CA GLY A 47 -0.29 -35.86 0.47
C GLY A 47 0.94 -35.90 1.37
N ASN A 48 1.81 -34.92 1.21
CA ASN A 48 2.65 -34.45 2.27
C ASN A 48 1.79 -33.42 2.98
N GLU A 49 1.19 -33.83 4.09
CA GLU A 49 0.74 -32.90 5.11
C GLU A 49 1.97 -32.06 5.45
N ALA A 50 2.15 -30.91 4.79
CA ALA A 50 3.20 -29.98 5.10
C ALA A 50 2.94 -29.57 6.53
N HIS A 51 3.70 -30.18 7.44
CA HIS A 51 3.45 -30.07 8.86
C HIS A 51 3.76 -28.63 9.26
N VAL A 52 2.72 -27.82 9.35
CA VAL A 52 2.87 -26.40 9.65
C VAL A 52 3.58 -26.27 10.97
N ARG A 53 4.70 -25.52 10.97
CA ARG A 53 5.54 -25.34 12.15
C ARG A 53 4.73 -24.74 13.28
N GLN A 54 4.88 -25.32 14.48
CA GLN A 54 4.28 -24.80 15.70
C GLN A 54 4.86 -23.42 16.04
N VAL A 55 4.05 -22.54 16.65
CA VAL A 55 4.40 -21.14 16.94
C VAL A 55 5.72 -20.99 17.71
N ASP A 56 5.97 -21.86 18.68
CA ASP A 56 7.18 -21.88 19.52
C ASP A 56 8.48 -22.15 18.72
N GLN A 57 8.38 -22.69 17.51
CA GLN A 57 9.53 -23.00 16.66
C GLN A 57 10.00 -21.80 15.83
N TRP A 58 9.20 -20.75 15.69
CA TRP A 58 9.49 -19.62 14.81
C TRP A 58 9.15 -18.24 15.38
N CYS A 59 8.41 -18.17 16.49
CA CYS A 59 8.06 -16.93 17.16
C CYS A 59 9.03 -16.62 18.31
N ASP A 60 9.69 -15.48 18.22
CA ASP A 60 10.55 -14.93 19.28
C ASP A 60 9.92 -13.75 20.03
N CYS A 61 8.87 -13.13 19.48
CA CYS A 61 8.23 -11.95 20.08
C CYS A 61 7.12 -12.27 21.09
N GLY A 62 6.63 -13.52 21.11
CA GLY A 62 5.56 -13.99 21.99
C GLY A 62 4.15 -13.50 21.64
N HIS A 63 3.96 -12.86 20.48
CA HIS A 63 2.68 -12.29 20.04
C HIS A 63 2.12 -12.92 18.76
N CYS A 64 2.84 -13.88 18.16
CA CYS A 64 2.37 -14.55 16.95
C CYS A 64 1.37 -15.66 17.28
N GLU A 65 0.51 -15.97 16.30
CA GLU A 65 -0.46 -17.06 16.36
C GLU A 65 -0.19 -18.08 15.25
N GLN A 66 -0.78 -19.27 15.37
CA GLN A 66 -0.62 -20.32 14.37
C GLN A 66 -1.30 -19.91 13.06
N MET A 67 -0.54 -19.85 11.98
CA MET A 67 -1.08 -19.52 10.65
C MET A 67 -1.45 -20.78 9.85
N PRO A 68 -2.37 -20.70 8.88
CA PRO A 68 -2.79 -21.83 8.05
C PRO A 68 -1.66 -22.40 7.19
N THR A 69 -0.70 -21.58 6.77
CA THR A 69 0.41 -21.99 5.93
C THR A 69 1.77 -21.70 6.56
N ASP A 70 2.78 -22.51 6.22
CA ASP A 70 4.16 -22.29 6.65
C ASP A 70 4.77 -20.99 6.12
N LEU A 71 4.26 -20.49 5.00
CA LEU A 71 4.68 -19.24 4.37
C LEU A 71 4.35 -18.03 5.26
N GLU A 72 3.18 -18.06 5.89
CA GLU A 72 2.65 -17.03 6.78
C GLU A 72 3.23 -17.11 8.20
N CYS A 73 3.86 -18.24 8.58
CA CYS A 73 4.53 -18.42 9.87
C CYS A 73 5.82 -17.58 9.96
N ARG A 74 5.68 -16.27 10.19
CA ARG A 74 6.75 -15.26 10.23
C ARG A 74 6.66 -14.39 11.48
N CYS A 75 7.76 -14.26 12.21
CA CYS A 75 7.87 -13.40 13.38
C CYS A 75 8.39 -12.00 13.00
N CYS A 76 7.93 -10.96 13.68
CA CYS A 76 8.46 -9.60 13.50
C CYS A 76 9.97 -9.50 13.79
N CYS A 77 10.49 -10.34 14.70
CA CYS A 77 11.92 -10.40 15.00
C CYS A 77 12.78 -10.92 13.85
N SER A 78 12.19 -11.60 12.85
CA SER A 78 12.93 -12.12 11.69
C SER A 78 13.24 -11.04 10.65
N PHE A 79 12.68 -9.83 10.79
CA PHE A 79 12.87 -8.73 9.85
C PHE A 79 13.79 -7.67 10.44
N ASN A 80 14.95 -7.44 9.80
CA ASN A 80 15.95 -6.47 10.25
C ASN A 80 15.36 -5.06 10.49
N LEU A 81 14.42 -4.62 9.64
CA LEU A 81 13.78 -3.32 9.77
C LEU A 81 12.91 -3.21 11.03
N CYS A 82 12.22 -4.30 11.39
CA CYS A 82 11.43 -4.36 12.62
C CYS A 82 12.35 -4.42 13.84
N GLN A 83 13.39 -5.27 13.78
CA GLN A 83 14.36 -5.41 14.86
C GLN A 83 15.01 -4.06 15.22
N TYR A 84 15.43 -3.28 14.24
CA TYR A 84 16.01 -1.95 14.49
C TYR A 84 15.06 -1.03 15.27
N LYS A 85 13.80 -0.95 14.86
CA LYS A 85 12.79 -0.13 15.55
C LYS A 85 12.50 -0.66 16.96
N MET A 86 12.45 -1.98 17.11
CA MET A 86 12.19 -2.62 18.39
C MET A 86 13.34 -2.42 19.39
N GLU A 87 14.60 -2.47 18.92
CA GLU A 87 15.79 -2.18 19.73
C GLU A 87 15.87 -0.71 20.13
N GLN A 88 15.56 0.21 19.21
CA GLN A 88 15.55 1.65 19.46
C GLN A 88 14.58 2.03 20.59
N ASP A 89 13.38 1.47 20.58
CA ASP A 89 12.32 1.78 21.55
C ASP A 89 12.28 0.79 22.71
N ASN A 90 13.21 -0.18 22.75
CA ASN A 90 13.33 -1.23 23.76
C ASN A 90 12.01 -1.99 24.02
N ILE A 91 11.37 -2.43 22.94
CA ILE A 91 10.10 -3.18 22.93
C ILE A 91 10.30 -4.62 22.44
N LYS A 92 9.37 -5.53 22.77
CA LYS A 92 9.51 -6.96 22.44
C LYS A 92 8.81 -7.38 21.17
N CYS A 93 7.81 -6.62 20.73
CA CYS A 93 7.07 -6.88 19.50
C CYS A 93 6.86 -5.58 18.73
N ILE A 94 6.86 -5.65 17.39
CA ILE A 94 6.63 -4.47 16.54
C ILE A 94 5.24 -3.86 16.76
N THR A 95 4.27 -4.64 17.23
CA THR A 95 2.91 -4.17 17.53
C THR A 95 2.85 -3.23 18.74
N GLU A 96 3.88 -3.27 19.61
CA GLU A 96 4.02 -2.37 20.75
C GLU A 96 4.58 -0.99 20.35
N HIS A 97 5.15 -0.87 19.14
CA HIS A 97 5.73 0.38 18.64
C HIS A 97 4.62 1.42 18.43
N GLU A 98 4.84 2.64 18.91
CA GLU A 98 3.86 3.74 18.79
C GLU A 98 3.44 3.96 17.33
N GLY A 99 4.40 3.96 16.42
CA GLY A 99 4.13 4.10 14.98
C GLY A 99 3.26 2.98 14.40
N PHE A 100 3.24 1.77 14.98
CA PHE A 100 2.33 0.72 14.55
C PHE A 100 0.89 1.06 14.93
N GLN A 101 0.67 1.54 16.16
CA GLN A 101 -0.65 1.97 16.61
C GLN A 101 -1.16 3.17 15.80
N VAL A 102 -0.29 4.16 15.56
CA VAL A 102 -0.66 5.39 14.86
C VAL A 102 -0.90 5.17 13.37
N ASN A 103 -0.09 4.36 12.69
CA ASN A 103 -0.17 4.24 11.23
C ASN A 103 -0.91 2.98 10.76
N CYS A 104 -0.74 1.85 11.44
CA CYS A 104 -1.28 0.57 10.98
C CYS A 104 -2.65 0.23 11.57
N LEU A 105 -3.00 0.80 12.73
CA LEU A 105 -4.28 0.52 13.42
C LEU A 105 -5.26 1.71 13.40
N ASN A 106 -4.81 2.91 13.04
CA ASN A 106 -5.68 4.08 13.01
C ASN A 106 -6.49 4.14 11.70
N ARG A 107 -7.79 3.89 11.81
CA ARG A 107 -8.72 3.91 10.67
C ARG A 107 -8.65 5.20 9.84
N HIS A 108 -8.55 6.36 10.49
CA HIS A 108 -8.52 7.64 9.78
C HIS A 108 -7.23 7.83 8.99
N VAL A 109 -6.10 7.36 9.52
CA VAL A 109 -4.82 7.40 8.81
C VAL A 109 -4.88 6.48 7.59
N LEU A 110 -5.40 5.25 7.75
CA LEU A 110 -5.54 4.31 6.64
C LEU A 110 -6.49 4.84 5.55
N GLU A 111 -7.60 5.47 5.93
CA GLU A 111 -8.57 6.09 5.01
C GLU A 111 -7.94 7.22 4.21
N LEU A 112 -7.19 8.11 4.87
CA LEU A 112 -6.47 9.19 4.20
C LEU A 112 -5.38 8.65 3.26
N SER A 113 -4.57 7.70 3.71
CA SER A 113 -3.54 7.06 2.87
C SER A 113 -4.15 6.32 1.68
N PHE A 114 -5.34 5.76 1.83
CA PHE A 114 -6.07 5.13 0.73
C PHE A 114 -6.53 6.15 -0.32
N TYR A 115 -7.14 7.27 0.09
CA TYR A 115 -7.52 8.31 -0.86
C TYR A 115 -6.30 8.96 -1.54
N GLU A 116 -5.23 9.20 -0.79
CA GLU A 116 -3.97 9.68 -1.36
C GLU A 116 -3.41 8.73 -2.42
N TYR A 117 -3.49 7.41 -2.18
CA TYR A 117 -3.12 6.42 -3.19
C TYR A 117 -4.02 6.50 -4.43
N LEU A 118 -5.35 6.57 -4.26
CA LEU A 118 -6.27 6.67 -5.40
C LEU A 118 -6.03 7.91 -6.25
N ASP A 119 -5.73 9.06 -5.63
CA ASP A 119 -5.46 10.31 -6.33
C ASP A 119 -4.16 10.24 -7.15
N ASN A 120 -3.15 9.51 -6.67
CA ASN A 120 -1.83 9.42 -7.30
C ASN A 120 -1.70 8.27 -8.31
N ASP A 121 -2.28 7.11 -8.00
CA ASP A 121 -2.07 5.84 -8.71
C ASP A 121 -3.31 5.34 -9.45
N GLY A 122 -4.50 5.89 -9.14
CA GLY A 122 -5.78 5.47 -9.71
C GLY A 122 -6.48 4.36 -8.92
N PRO A 123 -7.64 3.87 -9.41
CA PRO A 123 -8.45 2.86 -8.72
C PRO A 123 -7.71 1.52 -8.52
N ILE A 124 -7.93 0.88 -7.37
CA ILE A 124 -7.44 -0.49 -7.12
C ILE A 124 -8.37 -1.47 -7.84
N GLY A 125 -7.94 -1.94 -9.02
CA GLY A 125 -8.67 -2.90 -9.86
C GLY A 125 -9.22 -2.29 -11.15
N ASP A 126 -9.87 -3.11 -11.98
CA ASP A 126 -10.50 -2.68 -13.23
C ASP A 126 -11.89 -2.04 -13.02
N GLU A 127 -12.31 -1.82 -11.77
CA GLU A 127 -13.65 -1.31 -11.44
C GLU A 127 -13.69 0.22 -11.48
N GLU A 128 -14.70 0.72 -12.22
CA GLU A 128 -14.98 2.13 -12.54
C GLU A 128 -14.99 3.08 -11.32
N PRO A 129 -14.76 4.39 -11.55
CA PRO A 129 -14.40 5.35 -10.51
C PRO A 129 -15.41 5.50 -9.37
N VAL A 130 -14.86 5.58 -8.16
CA VAL A 130 -15.56 5.73 -6.88
C VAL A 130 -15.96 7.19 -6.62
N HIS A 131 -16.65 7.84 -7.56
CA HIS A 131 -17.20 9.18 -7.35
C HIS A 131 -18.60 9.31 -7.97
N GLU A 132 -19.63 9.27 -7.12
CA GLU A 132 -20.92 9.96 -7.36
C GLU A 132 -20.97 11.25 -6.54
#